data_AF-A0A0Q4NGM9-F1
#
_entry.id   AF-A0A0Q4NGM9-F1
#
_cell.length_a   1.000
_cell.length_b   1.000
_cell.length_c   1.000
_cell.angle_alpha   90.00
_cell.angle_beta   90.00
_cell.angle_gamma   90.00
#
_symmetry.space_group_name_H-M   'P 1'
#
loop_
_entity.id
_entity.type
_entity.pdbx_description
1 polymer ?
#
loop_
_entity_poly.entity_id
_entity_poly.type
_entity_poly.pdbx_seq_one_letter_code
_entity_poly.pdbx_strand_id
1 'polypeptide(L)'
;MTDCVPYAIHIATGLELADVLSLAQQRGWDSERGMNGVAAWYMLRDDLGFQITPMKQPGGRVTLKRFLPTLDATKTYIISVPNHWFAVRQGQRFDKARTHLRTEVYAYIEVQQPSSAR
;
A
#
# COMPACT_ATOMS: atom_id res chain seq x y z
N MET A 1 -8.29 -0.98 12.03
CA MET A 1 -8.88 -1.94 11.08
C MET A 1 -7.75 -2.85 10.61
N THR A 2 -7.88 -4.16 10.74
CA THR A 2 -6.76 -5.12 10.58
C THR A 2 -6.52 -5.50 9.12
N ASP A 3 -7.50 -5.28 8.22
CA ASP A 3 -7.42 -5.53 6.78
C ASP A 3 -6.80 -4.36 5.98
N CYS A 4 -6.27 -3.30 6.63
CA CYS A 4 -5.81 -2.11 5.93
C CYS A 4 -4.72 -2.40 4.88
N VAL A 5 -3.81 -3.32 5.19
CA VAL A 5 -2.73 -3.74 4.30
C VAL A 5 -3.27 -4.54 3.10
N PRO A 6 -4.03 -5.65 3.27
CA PRO A 6 -4.69 -6.32 2.16
C PRO A 6 -5.57 -5.39 1.31
N TYR A 7 -6.32 -4.49 1.95
CA TYR A 7 -7.16 -3.54 1.24
C TYR A 7 -6.35 -2.58 0.37
N ALA A 8 -5.25 -2.04 0.89
CA ALA A 8 -4.37 -1.16 0.11
C ALA A 8 -3.77 -1.90 -1.10
N ILE A 9 -3.40 -3.18 -0.93
CA ILE A 9 -2.89 -4.03 -2.01
C ILE A 9 -3.96 -4.27 -3.07
N HIS A 10 -5.17 -4.68 -2.65
CA HIS A 10 -6.33 -4.83 -3.55
C HIS A 10 -6.56 -3.60 -4.42
N ILE A 11 -6.57 -2.39 -3.83
CA ILE A 11 -6.74 -1.16 -4.60
C ILE A 11 -5.57 -0.91 -5.56
N ALA A 12 -4.34 -1.12 -5.09
CA ALA A 12 -3.13 -0.83 -5.85
C ALA A 12 -2.95 -1.78 -7.03
N THR A 13 -3.30 -3.06 -6.87
CA THR A 13 -3.14 -4.10 -7.89
C THR A 13 -4.38 -4.26 -8.77
N GLY A 14 -5.56 -3.95 -8.25
CA GLY A 14 -6.85 -4.21 -8.89
C GLY A 14 -7.30 -5.68 -8.82
N LEU A 15 -6.57 -6.54 -8.11
CA LEU A 15 -6.97 -7.93 -7.86
C LEU A 15 -8.14 -8.00 -6.90
N GLU A 16 -8.94 -9.06 -6.93
CA GLU A 16 -10.06 -9.23 -6.00
C GLU A 16 -9.59 -9.27 -4.54
N LEU A 17 -10.33 -8.59 -3.65
CA LEU A 17 -9.94 -8.48 -2.24
C LEU A 17 -9.89 -9.86 -1.55
N ALA A 18 -10.77 -10.78 -1.93
CA ALA A 18 -10.80 -12.13 -1.40
C ALA A 18 -9.50 -12.90 -1.72
N ASP A 19 -8.99 -12.77 -2.94
CA ASP A 19 -7.75 -13.42 -3.37
C ASP A 19 -6.55 -12.81 -2.64
N VAL A 20 -6.52 -11.49 -2.49
CA VAL A 20 -5.47 -10.78 -1.73
C VAL A 20 -5.49 -11.20 -0.26
N LEU A 21 -6.67 -11.36 0.36
CA LEU A 21 -6.80 -11.82 1.74
C LEU A 21 -6.30 -13.26 1.91
N SER A 22 -6.65 -14.15 0.97
CA SER A 22 -6.18 -15.54 0.99
C SER A 22 -4.65 -15.61 0.96
N LEU A 23 -4.00 -14.85 0.08
CA LEU A 23 -2.53 -14.76 0.04
C LEU A 23 -1.94 -14.10 1.28
N ALA A 24 -2.58 -13.04 1.77
CA ALA A 24 -2.13 -12.35 2.98
C ALA A 24 -2.14 -13.29 4.19
N GLN A 25 -3.17 -14.15 4.33
CA GLN A 25 -3.24 -15.17 5.39
C GLN A 25 -2.04 -16.13 5.33
N GLN A 26 -1.66 -16.60 4.13
CA GLN A 26 -0.49 -17.46 3.93
C GLN A 26 0.83 -16.76 4.34
N ARG A 27 0.88 -15.43 4.22
CA ARG A 27 2.01 -14.57 4.62
C ARG A 27 1.88 -14.02 6.05
N GLY A 28 0.96 -14.55 6.85
CA GLY A 28 0.84 -14.24 8.28
C GLY A 28 -0.03 -13.03 8.61
N TRP A 29 -0.89 -12.57 7.70
CA TRP A 29 -1.99 -11.68 8.06
C TRP A 29 -2.99 -12.43 8.94
N ASP A 30 -3.43 -11.76 10.00
CA ASP A 30 -4.44 -12.24 10.94
C ASP A 30 -5.53 -11.18 11.14
N SER A 31 -6.77 -11.62 11.35
CA SER A 31 -7.93 -10.73 11.46
C SER A 31 -7.92 -9.88 12.74
N GLU A 32 -7.14 -10.25 13.76
CA GLU A 32 -6.98 -9.49 15.01
C GLU A 32 -5.68 -8.65 15.01
N ARG A 33 -4.60 -9.20 14.44
CA ARG A 33 -3.25 -8.62 14.52
C ARG A 33 -2.81 -7.87 13.26
N GLY A 34 -3.52 -8.02 12.15
CA GLY A 34 -3.17 -7.43 10.87
C GLY A 34 -1.96 -8.12 10.23
N MET A 35 -1.22 -7.38 9.40
CA MET A 35 -0.07 -7.89 8.64
C MET A 35 1.14 -6.99 8.82
N ASN A 36 2.33 -7.60 8.84
CA ASN A 36 3.60 -6.87 8.81
C ASN A 36 3.83 -6.25 7.42
N GLY A 37 4.21 -4.97 7.35
CA GLY A 37 4.48 -4.28 6.09
C GLY A 37 5.59 -4.92 5.24
N VAL A 38 6.59 -5.54 5.84
CA VAL A 38 7.65 -6.28 5.12
C VAL A 38 7.08 -7.52 4.44
N ALA A 39 6.22 -8.27 5.14
CA ALA A 39 5.53 -9.42 4.56
C ALA A 39 4.63 -8.97 3.39
N ALA A 40 3.95 -7.84 3.53
CA ALA A 40 3.12 -7.25 2.48
C ALA A 40 3.93 -6.84 1.24
N TRP A 41 5.14 -6.31 1.45
CA TRP A 41 6.05 -5.96 0.36
C TRP A 41 6.55 -7.22 -0.38
N TYR A 42 6.92 -8.27 0.34
CA TYR A 42 7.26 -9.56 -0.29
C TYR A 42 6.08 -10.15 -1.04
N MET A 43 4.85 -10.02 -0.51
CA MET A 43 3.66 -10.51 -1.17
C MET A 43 3.41 -9.81 -2.51
N LEU A 44 3.58 -8.49 -2.57
CA LEU A 44 3.48 -7.72 -3.80
C LEU A 44 4.50 -8.16 -4.86
N ARG A 45 5.75 -8.37 -4.45
CA ARG A 45 6.86 -8.66 -5.38
C ARG A 45 6.90 -10.14 -5.79
N ASP A 46 6.89 -11.04 -4.81
CA ASP A 46 7.23 -12.45 -5.01
C ASP A 46 5.99 -13.32 -5.29
N ASP A 47 4.86 -13.04 -4.64
CA ASP A 47 3.64 -13.82 -4.84
C ASP A 47 2.77 -13.27 -5.98
N LEU A 48 2.69 -11.94 -6.09
CA LEU A 48 1.85 -11.27 -7.09
C LEU A 48 2.61 -10.82 -8.35
N GLY A 49 3.95 -10.85 -8.33
CA GLY A 49 4.79 -10.52 -9.49
C GLY A 49 4.74 -9.05 -9.91
N PHE A 50 4.31 -8.13 -9.04
CA PHE A 50 4.29 -6.70 -9.36
C PHE A 50 5.68 -6.10 -9.30
N GLN A 51 5.95 -5.17 -10.20
CA GLN A 51 7.14 -4.33 -10.13
C GLN A 51 6.90 -3.23 -9.09
N ILE A 52 7.67 -3.24 -8.01
CA ILE A 52 7.53 -2.27 -6.92
C ILE A 52 8.87 -1.63 -6.59
N THR A 53 8.83 -0.39 -6.11
CA THR A 53 10.04 0.21 -5.53
C THR A 53 10.36 -0.41 -4.17
N PRO A 54 11.61 -0.28 -3.69
CA PRO A 54 11.87 -0.42 -2.26
C PRO A 54 10.93 0.47 -1.45
N MET A 55 10.66 0.11 -0.18
CA MET A 55 9.98 1.02 0.73
C MET A 55 10.81 2.30 0.91
N LYS A 56 10.28 3.42 0.43
CA LYS A 56 10.96 4.72 0.49
C LYS A 56 10.41 5.53 1.66
N GLN A 57 11.30 6.26 2.33
CA GLN A 57 10.90 7.33 3.23
C GLN A 57 10.82 8.66 2.47
N PRO A 58 9.95 9.60 2.87
CA PRO A 58 9.78 10.89 2.21
C PRO A 58 10.94 11.89 2.40
N GLY A 59 12.14 11.43 2.78
CA GLY A 59 13.34 12.27 2.97
C GLY A 59 13.34 13.12 4.24
N GLY A 60 12.31 13.03 5.09
CA GLY A 60 12.17 13.73 6.35
C GLY A 60 10.76 13.59 6.92
N ARG A 61 10.50 14.18 8.09
CA ARG A 61 9.14 14.20 8.67
C ARG A 61 8.22 15.06 7.79
N VAL A 62 7.23 14.41 7.18
CA VAL A 62 6.22 15.08 6.35
C VAL A 62 4.83 14.56 6.68
N THR A 63 3.86 15.46 6.70
CA THR A 63 2.45 15.10 6.89
C THR A 63 1.81 14.70 5.57
N LEU A 64 0.74 13.92 5.62
CA LEU A 64 -0.07 13.58 4.45
C LEU A 64 -0.50 14.81 3.65
N LYS A 65 -0.88 15.92 4.33
CA LYS A 65 -1.27 17.18 3.68
C LYS A 65 -0.19 17.70 2.72
N ARG A 66 1.09 17.57 3.11
CA ARG A 66 2.24 18.04 2.34
C ARG A 66 2.74 16.99 1.34
N PHE A 67 2.64 15.71 1.68
CA PHE A 67 3.15 14.62 0.86
C PHE A 67 2.25 14.26 -0.32
N LEU A 68 0.93 14.18 -0.13
CA LEU A 68 0.02 13.73 -1.19
C LEU A 68 0.13 14.58 -2.48
N PRO A 69 0.24 15.94 -2.42
CA PRO A 69 0.39 16.76 -3.62
C PRO A 69 1.72 16.56 -4.38
N THR A 70 2.73 15.94 -3.79
CA THR A 70 4.04 15.70 -4.46
C THR A 70 4.06 14.40 -5.25
N LEU A 71 3.01 13.57 -5.14
CA LEU A 71 2.92 12.32 -5.87
C LEU A 71 2.53 12.58 -7.33
N ASP A 72 3.14 11.83 -8.24
CA ASP A 72 2.71 11.80 -9.63
C ASP A 72 1.30 11.19 -9.71
N ALA A 73 0.33 12.01 -10.11
CA ALA A 73 -1.08 11.63 -10.16
C ALA A 73 -1.41 10.56 -11.22
N THR A 74 -0.46 10.18 -12.10
CA THR A 74 -0.67 9.09 -13.07
C THR A 74 -0.31 7.71 -12.51
N LYS A 75 0.38 7.68 -11.36
CA LYS A 75 0.93 6.47 -10.77
C LYS A 75 0.08 5.91 -9.64
N THR A 76 0.49 4.73 -9.17
CA THR A 76 -0.11 4.05 -8.03
C THR A 76 0.91 3.92 -6.91
N TYR A 77 0.47 4.25 -5.69
CA TYR A 77 1.28 4.19 -4.49
C TYR A 77 0.53 3.49 -3.36
N ILE A 78 1.27 2.77 -2.53
CA ILE A 78 0.83 2.37 -1.21
C ILE A 78 1.57 3.25 -0.20
N ILE A 79 0.82 3.87 0.72
CA ILE A 79 1.35 4.79 1.73
C ILE A 79 1.18 4.15 3.11
N SER A 80 2.30 4.03 3.82
CA SER A 80 2.34 3.63 5.22
C SER A 80 2.40 4.85 6.12
N VAL A 81 1.49 4.87 7.08
CA VAL A 81 1.44 5.81 8.21
C VAL A 81 1.44 4.99 9.51
N PRO A 82 1.53 5.60 10.70
CA PRO A 82 1.46 4.86 11.96
C PRO A 82 0.22 3.97 12.02
N ASN A 83 0.44 2.66 12.18
CA ASN A 83 -0.58 1.62 12.34
C ASN A 83 -1.60 1.50 11.19
N HIS A 84 -1.30 2.02 9.99
CA HIS A 84 -2.25 1.98 8.88
C HIS A 84 -1.57 2.10 7.51
N TRP A 85 -2.13 1.38 6.53
CA TRP A 85 -1.76 1.46 5.12
C TRP A 85 -2.98 1.86 4.30
N PHE A 86 -2.76 2.67 3.27
CA PHE A 86 -3.79 2.99 2.30
C PHE A 86 -3.18 3.21 0.91
N ALA A 87 -4.00 3.20 -0.12
CA ALA A 87 -3.55 3.35 -1.50
C ALA A 87 -3.89 4.73 -2.07
N VAL A 88 -3.03 5.22 -2.97
CA VAL A 88 -3.31 6.32 -3.88
C VAL A 88 -3.17 5.78 -5.30
N ARG A 89 -4.24 5.79 -6.08
CA ARG A 89 -4.23 5.31 -7.45
C ARG A 89 -4.78 6.41 -8.34
N GLN A 90 -4.00 6.79 -9.35
CA GLN A 90 -4.38 7.84 -10.30
C GLN A 90 -4.77 9.16 -9.60
N GLY A 91 -4.00 9.56 -8.59
CA GLY A 91 -4.25 10.76 -7.78
C GLY A 91 -5.41 10.65 -6.79
N GLN A 92 -6.22 9.58 -6.85
CA GLN A 92 -7.31 9.35 -5.92
C GLN A 92 -6.83 8.56 -4.70
N ARG A 93 -7.23 9.02 -3.51
CA ARG A 93 -6.92 8.38 -2.24
C ARG A 93 -8.03 7.38 -1.84
N PHE A 94 -7.62 6.15 -1.56
CA PHE A 94 -8.48 5.06 -1.10
C PHE A 94 -8.08 4.66 0.32
N ASP A 95 -8.77 5.24 1.29
CA ASP A 95 -8.46 5.07 2.71
C ASP A 95 -9.73 4.86 3.54
N LYS A 96 -10.00 3.60 3.89
CA LYS A 96 -11.13 3.21 4.76
C LYS A 96 -11.09 3.85 6.14
N ALA A 97 -9.90 4.09 6.68
CA ALA A 97 -9.73 4.66 8.02
C ALA A 97 -9.88 6.19 8.05
N ARG A 98 -9.99 6.84 6.87
CA ARG A 98 -10.07 8.30 6.73
C ARG A 98 -8.96 9.01 7.51
N THR A 99 -7.71 8.55 7.36
CA THR A 99 -6.54 9.04 8.09
C THR A 99 -6.45 10.56 8.05
N HIS A 100 -6.22 11.17 9.21
CA HIS A 100 -6.14 12.62 9.30
C HIS A 100 -4.96 13.18 8.49
N LEU A 101 -5.14 14.31 7.80
CA LEU A 101 -4.11 14.88 6.91
C LEU A 101 -2.85 15.39 7.64
N ARG A 102 -2.89 15.51 8.98
CA ARG A 102 -1.72 15.84 9.81
C ARG A 102 -0.87 14.61 10.18
N THR A 103 -1.34 13.40 9.86
CA THR A 103 -0.58 12.18 10.13
C THR A 103 0.71 12.16 9.32
N GLU A 104 1.81 11.74 9.95
CA GLU A 104 3.11 11.63 9.31
C GLU A 104 3.17 10.41 8.39
N VAL A 105 3.83 10.58 7.25
CA VAL A 105 4.13 9.47 6.32
C VAL A 105 5.39 8.77 6.81
N TYR A 106 5.28 7.47 7.07
CA TYR A 106 6.41 6.63 7.46
C TYR A 106 7.17 6.12 6.25
N ALA A 107 6.45 5.54 5.31
CA ALA A 107 7.01 5.00 4.09
C ALA A 107 5.99 5.00 2.96
N TYR A 108 6.47 4.83 1.74
CA TYR A 108 5.63 4.62 0.56
C TYR A 108 6.31 3.68 -0.43
N ILE A 109 5.49 3.03 -1.24
CA ILE A 109 5.88 2.11 -2.30
C ILE A 109 5.18 2.58 -3.57
N GLU A 110 5.93 2.78 -4.65
CA GLU A 110 5.34 2.90 -5.99
C GLU A 110 5.09 1.49 -6.53
N VAL A 111 3.86 1.25 -6.99
CA VAL A 111 3.43 -0.03 -7.55
C VAL A 111 3.19 0.15 -9.04
N GLN A 112 3.91 -0.63 -9.83
CA GLN A 112 3.79 -0.68 -11.28
C GLN A 112 3.11 -1.99 -11.66
N GLN A 113 2.25 -1.95 -12.68
CA GLN A 113 1.61 -3.16 -13.17
C GLN A 113 2.67 -4.18 -13.58
N PRO A 114 2.37 -5.50 -13.46
CA PRO A 114 3.25 -6.52 -13.96
C PRO A 114 3.52 -6.20 -15.44
N SER A 115 4.79 -6.17 -15.84
CA SER A 115 5.12 -6.08 -17.25
C SER A 115 4.40 -7.25 -17.93
N SER A 116 3.36 -6.98 -18.71
CA SER A 116 2.75 -8.01 -19.53
C SER A 116 3.87 -8.52 -20.42
N ALA A 117 4.34 -9.75 -20.16
CA ALA A 117 5.11 -10.46 -21.14
C ALA A 117 4.22 -10.56 -22.38
N ARG A 118 4.53 -9.74 -23.39
CA ARG A 118 3.99 -9.91 -24.73
C ARG A 118 4.67 -11.11 -25.36
#